data_AF-B7QAZ0-F1
#
_entry.id   AF-B7QAZ0-F1
#
_cell.length_a   1.000
_cell.length_b   1.000
_cell.length_c   1.000
_cell.angle_alpha   90.00
_cell.angle_beta   90.00
_cell.angle_gamma   90.00
#
_symmetry.space_group_name_H-M   'P 1'
#
loop_
_entity.id
_entity.type
_entity.pdbx_description
1 polymer ?
#
loop_
_entity_poly.entity_id
_entity_poly.type
_entity_poly.pdbx_seq_one_letter_code
_entity_poly.pdbx_strand_id
1 'polypeptide(L)'
;MKPEALREVHKTTFLPLNYIKNTENYVLYRFQQEELHHIFNSDLIQGSTLVDIGSGPTINFVFSATKRFQDIVVSDLVERNRLEVEKWLRKSVDSVDWSFRAEHVADLEGHRCVRPP
;
A
#
# COMPACT_ATOMS: atom_id res chain seq x y z
N MET A 1 -5.46 5.89 -29.13
CA MET A 1 -5.87 4.51 -28.74
C MET A 1 -7.21 4.61 -28.03
N LYS A 2 -8.16 3.69 -28.25
CA LYS A 2 -9.44 3.70 -27.52
C LYS A 2 -9.22 3.34 -26.04
N PRO A 3 -10.01 3.87 -25.08
CA PRO A 3 -9.84 3.61 -23.65
C PRO A 3 -9.79 2.11 -23.29
N GLU A 4 -10.57 1.29 -23.98
CA GLU A 4 -10.63 -0.16 -23.74
C GLU A 4 -9.32 -0.86 -24.13
N ALA A 5 -8.72 -0.46 -25.26
CA ALA A 5 -7.44 -1.00 -25.69
C ALA A 5 -6.30 -0.57 -24.76
N LEU A 6 -6.33 0.67 -24.25
CA LEU A 6 -5.39 1.15 -23.23
C LEU A 6 -5.48 0.32 -21.94
N ARG A 7 -6.71 0.04 -21.49
CA ARG A 7 -6.98 -0.77 -20.30
C ARG A 7 -6.41 -2.18 -20.44
N GLU A 8 -6.63 -2.84 -21.57
CA GLU A 8 -6.14 -4.19 -21.79
C GLU A 8 -4.61 -4.26 -21.95
N VAL A 9 -4.00 -3.26 -22.59
CA VAL A 9 -2.54 -3.13 -22.60
C VAL A 9 -2.02 -3.00 -21.17
N HIS A 10 -2.59 -2.09 -20.36
CA HIS A 10 -2.15 -1.91 -18.98
C HIS A 10 -2.25 -3.21 -18.15
N LYS A 11 -3.36 -3.95 -18.25
CA LYS A 11 -3.54 -5.23 -17.54
C LYS A 11 -2.49 -6.28 -17.93
N THR A 12 -2.12 -6.32 -19.20
CA THR A 12 -1.24 -7.37 -19.74
C THR A 12 0.24 -7.02 -19.70
N THR A 13 0.61 -5.73 -19.70
CA THR A 13 2.01 -5.29 -19.74
C THR A 13 2.53 -4.70 -18.43
N PHE A 14 1.67 -4.37 -17.46
CA PHE A 14 2.14 -3.83 -16.18
C PHE A 14 2.94 -4.87 -15.37
N LEU A 15 4.11 -4.47 -14.86
CA LEU A 15 5.03 -5.33 -14.12
C LEU A 15 5.13 -4.88 -12.65
N PRO A 16 4.46 -5.58 -11.71
CA PRO A 16 4.39 -5.21 -10.29
C PRO A 16 5.75 -4.94 -9.63
N LEU A 17 6.68 -5.88 -9.78
CA LEU A 17 7.97 -5.80 -9.09
C LEU A 17 8.85 -4.66 -9.63
N ASN A 18 8.75 -4.36 -10.93
CA ASN A 18 9.44 -3.22 -11.51
C ASN A 18 8.87 -1.90 -10.96
N TYR A 19 7.54 -1.82 -10.81
CA TYR A 19 6.91 -0.67 -10.17
C TYR A 19 7.42 -0.51 -8.74
N ILE A 20 7.33 -1.55 -7.91
CA ILE A 20 7.77 -1.51 -6.51
C ILE A 20 9.22 -1.04 -6.40
N LYS A 21 10.13 -1.65 -7.16
CA LYS A 21 11.56 -1.29 -7.16
C LYS A 21 11.80 0.18 -7.52
N ASN A 22 11.05 0.72 -8.48
CA ASN A 22 11.17 2.13 -8.85
C ASN A 22 10.62 3.06 -7.76
N THR A 23 9.66 2.60 -6.98
CA THR A 23 8.96 3.41 -5.95
C THR A 23 9.58 3.35 -4.56
N GLU A 24 10.48 2.40 -4.29
CA GLU A 24 11.09 2.19 -2.97
C GLU A 24 11.73 3.46 -2.40
N ASN A 25 12.45 4.20 -3.24
CA ASN A 25 13.20 5.40 -2.85
C ASN A 25 12.49 6.73 -3.19
N TYR A 26 11.26 6.69 -3.67
CA TYR A 26 10.53 7.91 -4.03
C TYR A 26 10.06 8.64 -2.77
N VAL A 27 10.62 9.84 -2.57
CA VAL A 27 10.32 10.73 -1.44
C VAL A 27 8.83 11.06 -1.35
N LEU A 28 8.16 11.14 -2.50
CA LEU A 28 6.73 11.43 -2.60
C LEU A 28 5.88 10.45 -1.79
N TYR A 29 6.25 9.17 -1.74
CA TYR A 29 5.47 8.20 -0.99
C TYR A 29 5.64 8.33 0.52
N ARG A 30 6.76 8.87 1.02
CA ARG A 30 6.89 9.16 2.46
C ARG A 30 5.94 10.28 2.83
N PHE A 31 6.00 11.38 2.08
CA PHE A 31 5.03 12.48 2.22
C PHE A 31 3.58 11.99 2.16
N GLN A 32 3.24 11.14 1.18
CA GLN A 32 1.88 10.57 1.10
C GLN A 32 1.52 9.71 2.32
N GLN A 33 2.45 8.94 2.87
CA GLN A 33 2.20 8.17 4.09
C GLN A 33 2.01 9.07 5.32
N GLU A 34 2.77 10.16 5.43
CA GLU A 34 2.63 11.16 6.49
C GLU A 34 1.26 11.84 6.42
N GLU A 35 0.84 12.31 5.24
CA GLU A 35 -0.46 12.94 5.04
C GLU A 35 -1.61 11.97 5.30
N LEU A 36 -1.53 10.74 4.79
CA LEU A 36 -2.53 9.70 5.06
C LEU A 36 -2.58 9.38 6.56
N HIS A 37 -1.43 9.30 7.23
CA HIS A 37 -1.39 9.12 8.66
C HIS A 37 -2.12 10.25 9.39
N HIS A 38 -1.90 11.52 9.03
CA HIS A 38 -2.62 12.65 9.65
C HIS A 38 -4.11 12.65 9.35
N ILE A 39 -4.50 12.38 8.10
CA ILE A 39 -5.90 12.31 7.67
C ILE A 39 -6.63 11.21 8.44
N PHE A 40 -6.07 10.00 8.45
CA PHE A 40 -6.65 8.93 9.23
C PHE A 40 -6.63 9.31 10.71
N ASN A 41 -5.58 9.94 11.24
CA ASN A 41 -5.52 10.36 12.65
C ASN A 41 -6.37 11.54 13.09
N SER A 42 -7.07 12.18 12.15
CA SER A 42 -8.05 13.21 12.44
C SER A 42 -9.44 12.62 12.76
N ASP A 43 -10.32 13.46 13.30
CA ASP A 43 -11.74 13.13 13.48
C ASP A 43 -12.57 13.30 12.19
N LEU A 44 -11.92 13.62 11.06
CA LEU A 44 -12.59 13.89 9.78
C LEU A 44 -13.13 12.63 9.09
N ILE A 45 -12.59 11.45 9.43
CA ILE A 45 -12.96 10.19 8.79
C ILE A 45 -13.44 9.20 9.86
N GLN A 46 -14.63 8.64 9.63
CA GLN A 46 -15.24 7.64 10.49
C GLN A 46 -15.88 6.54 9.65
N GLY A 47 -15.97 5.33 10.20
CA GLY A 47 -16.61 4.20 9.55
C GLY A 47 -15.99 2.87 9.97
N SER A 48 -16.69 1.78 9.65
CA SER A 48 -16.18 0.41 9.89
C SER A 48 -15.37 -0.13 8.72
N THR A 49 -15.66 0.30 7.50
CA THR A 49 -15.12 -0.28 6.27
C THR A 49 -14.46 0.77 5.37
N LEU A 50 -13.25 0.48 4.91
CA LEU A 50 -12.51 1.26 3.92
C LEU A 50 -12.37 0.43 2.63
N VAL A 51 -12.57 1.05 1.48
CA VAL A 51 -12.25 0.45 0.18
C VAL A 51 -11.17 1.29 -0.50
N ASP A 52 -9.99 0.69 -0.68
CA ASP A 52 -8.89 1.26 -1.45
C ASP A 52 -9.00 0.82 -2.92
N ILE A 53 -9.05 1.80 -3.82
CA ILE A 53 -9.31 1.60 -5.25
C ILE A 53 -8.03 1.91 -6.04
N GLY A 54 -7.50 0.90 -6.72
CA GLY A 54 -6.25 1.05 -7.46
C GLY A 54 -5.03 1.01 -6.54
N SER A 55 -5.04 0.10 -5.56
CA SER A 55 -3.94 -0.11 -4.61
C SER A 55 -2.61 -0.40 -5.29
N GLY A 56 -2.63 -0.84 -6.56
CA GLY A 56 -1.46 -1.37 -7.22
C GLY A 56 -0.95 -2.62 -6.51
N PRO A 57 0.33 -2.96 -6.66
CA PRO A 57 0.92 -4.12 -5.98
C PRO A 57 1.34 -3.80 -4.54
N THR A 58 0.77 -2.78 -3.91
CA THR A 58 1.26 -2.24 -2.64
C THR A 58 0.17 -2.23 -1.57
N ILE A 59 0.60 -2.23 -0.31
CA ILE A 59 -0.26 -2.23 0.88
C ILE A 59 0.06 -1.06 1.83
N ASN A 60 1.07 -0.26 1.49
CA ASN A 60 1.67 0.72 2.38
C ASN A 60 0.79 1.95 2.66
N PHE A 61 -0.25 2.20 1.85
CA PHE A 61 -1.16 3.34 2.00
C PHE A 61 -2.28 3.11 3.01
N VAL A 62 -2.59 1.85 3.32
CA VAL A 62 -3.67 1.51 4.26
C VAL A 62 -3.18 1.25 5.68
N PHE A 63 -1.87 1.29 5.94
CA PHE A 63 -1.32 1.01 7.26
C PHE A 63 -1.93 1.85 8.38
N SER A 64 -1.95 3.18 8.25
CA SER A 64 -2.54 4.06 9.27
C SER A 64 -4.06 3.94 9.37
N ALA A 65 -4.73 3.41 8.33
CA ALA A 65 -6.15 3.14 8.37
C ALA A 65 -6.50 1.92 9.24
N THR A 66 -5.58 0.97 9.39
CA THR A 66 -5.80 -0.28 10.17
C THR A 66 -6.16 -0.04 11.63
N LYS A 67 -5.79 1.11 12.21
CA LYS A 67 -6.16 1.48 13.59
C LYS A 67 -7.61 1.95 13.74
N ARG A 68 -8.29 2.24 12.63
CA ARG A 68 -9.62 2.88 12.63
C ARG A 68 -10.69 2.07 11.95
N PHE A 69 -10.31 1.39 10.88
CA PHE A 69 -11.22 0.59 10.09
C PHE A 69 -11.10 -0.87 10.50
N GLN A 70 -12.24 -1.49 10.77
CA GLN A 70 -12.33 -2.91 11.07
C GLN A 70 -12.09 -3.74 9.81
N ASP A 71 -12.66 -3.30 8.68
CA ASP A 71 -12.56 -3.99 7.40
C ASP A 71 -11.89 -3.09 6.36
N ILE A 72 -10.83 -3.60 5.73
CA ILE A 72 -10.14 -2.89 4.65
C ILE A 72 -10.13 -3.80 3.42
N VAL A 73 -10.75 -3.31 2.34
CA VAL A 73 -10.74 -3.96 1.04
C VAL A 73 -9.76 -3.21 0.14
N VAL A 74 -8.67 -3.88 -0.25
CA VAL A 74 -7.74 -3.39 -1.27
C VAL A 74 -8.12 -3.98 -2.62
N SER A 75 -8.10 -3.15 -3.65
CA SER A 75 -8.56 -3.55 -4.98
C SER A 75 -7.70 -2.95 -6.07
N ASP A 76 -7.51 -3.71 -7.14
CA ASP A 76 -6.75 -3.25 -8.29
C ASP A 76 -7.27 -3.87 -9.58
N LEU A 77 -7.11 -3.14 -10.68
CA LEU A 77 -7.49 -3.60 -12.02
C LEU A 77 -6.62 -4.76 -12.50
N VAL A 78 -5.32 -4.71 -12.21
CA VAL A 78 -4.32 -5.67 -12.70
C VAL A 78 -4.28 -6.86 -11.74
N GLU A 79 -4.54 -8.06 -12.25
CA GLU A 79 -4.54 -9.27 -11.42
C GLU A 79 -3.18 -9.51 -10.76
N ARG A 80 -2.08 -9.30 -11.49
CA ARG A 80 -0.73 -9.46 -10.94
C ARG A 80 -0.46 -8.52 -9.76
N ASN A 81 -1.08 -7.35 -9.71
CA ASN A 81 -0.97 -6.46 -8.54
C ASN A 81 -1.64 -7.08 -7.31
N ARG A 82 -2.86 -7.57 -7.47
CA ARG A 82 -3.61 -8.24 -6.39
C ARG A 82 -2.87 -9.48 -5.88
N LEU A 83 -2.23 -10.26 -6.78
CA LEU A 83 -1.44 -11.42 -6.38
C LEU A 83 -0.23 -11.06 -5.52
N GLU A 84 0.48 -9.95 -5.80
CA GLU A 84 1.58 -9.50 -4.94
C GLU A 84 1.10 -9.08 -3.55
N VAL A 85 -0.07 -8.44 -3.46
CA VAL A 85 -0.72 -8.12 -2.19
C VAL A 85 -1.14 -9.39 -1.44
N GLU A 86 -1.74 -10.37 -2.12
CA GLU A 86 -2.11 -11.65 -1.53
C GLU A 86 -0.92 -12.44 -1.00
N LYS A 87 0.21 -12.45 -1.72
CA LYS A 87 1.46 -13.07 -1.24
C LYS A 87 1.89 -12.47 0.09
N TRP A 88 1.87 -11.14 0.19
CA TRP A 88 2.23 -10.45 1.44
C TRP A 88 1.25 -10.79 2.57
N LEU A 89 -0.05 -10.75 2.32
CA LEU A 89 -1.10 -11.11 3.31
C LEU A 89 -0.93 -12.55 3.81
N ARG A 90 -0.52 -13.47 2.94
CA ARG A 90 -0.27 -14.88 3.28
C ARG A 90 1.12 -15.14 3.86
N LYS A 91 1.94 -14.10 4.05
CA LYS A 91 3.34 -14.21 4.52
C LYS A 91 4.17 -15.17 3.66
N SER A 92 3.97 -15.12 2.35
CA SER A 92 4.72 -15.95 1.42
C SER A 92 6.21 -15.61 1.47
N VAL A 93 7.07 -16.62 1.31
CA VAL A 93 8.54 -16.46 1.34
C VAL A 93 9.04 -15.56 0.20
N ASP A 94 8.32 -15.53 -0.92
CA ASP A 94 8.61 -14.69 -2.08
C ASP A 94 7.89 -13.34 -2.06
N SER A 95 7.22 -12.98 -0.95
CA SER A 95 6.54 -11.69 -0.85
C SER A 95 7.52 -10.53 -0.72
N VAL A 96 7.09 -9.35 -1.17
CA VAL A 96 7.86 -8.12 -1.00
C VAL A 96 7.94 -7.75 0.47
N ASP A 97 9.14 -7.44 0.93
CA ASP A 97 9.36 -6.92 2.27
C ASP A 97 8.94 -5.45 2.36
N TRP A 98 7.80 -5.21 3.00
CA TRP A 98 7.26 -3.87 3.23
C TRP A 98 7.73 -3.23 4.55
N SER A 99 8.70 -3.84 5.25
CA SER A 99 9.19 -3.34 6.55
C SER A 99 9.62 -1.87 6.49
N PHE A 100 10.32 -1.45 5.44
CA PHE A 100 10.74 -0.05 5.28
C PHE A 100 9.58 0.96 5.27
N ARG A 101 8.40 0.56 4.81
CA ARG A 101 7.18 1.38 4.81
C ARG A 101 6.40 1.27 6.11
N ALA A 102 6.40 0.08 6.71
CA ALA A 102 5.75 -0.18 7.98
C ALA A 102 6.48 0.52 9.13
N GLU A 103 7.81 0.48 9.14
CA GLU A 103 8.68 1.17 10.10
C GLU A 103 8.45 2.68 10.06
N HIS A 104 8.34 3.27 8.87
CA HIS A 104 8.05 4.70 8.75
C HIS A 104 6.69 5.09 9.38
N VAL A 105 5.65 4.27 9.18
CA VAL A 105 4.35 4.49 9.83
C VAL A 105 4.42 4.24 11.33
N ALA A 106 5.17 3.22 11.78
CA ALA A 106 5.39 2.95 13.18
C ALA A 106 6.08 4.12 13.90
N ASP A 107 7.07 4.75 13.26
CA ASP A 107 7.73 5.95 13.78
C ASP A 107 6.75 7.13 13.93
N LEU A 108 5.88 7.36 12.93
CA LEU A 108 4.81 8.37 12.99
C LEU A 108 3.83 8.10 14.13
N GLU A 109 3.59 6.83 14.43
CA GLU A 109 2.74 6.37 15.52
C GLU A 109 3.44 6.36 16.89
N GLY A 110 4.70 6.79 16.96
CA GLY A 110 5.49 6.87 18.19
C GLY A 110 6.16 5.55 18.61
N HIS A 111 6.13 4.53 17.76
CA HIS A 111 6.76 3.23 17.99
C HIS A 111 8.17 3.20 17.39
N ARG A 112 9.16 3.67 18.15
CA ARG A 112 10.57 3.53 17.75
C ARG A 112 11.05 2.11 18.02
N CYS A 113 11.38 1.37 16.96
CA CYS A 113 12.14 0.14 17.10
C CYS A 113 13.57 0.49 17.54
N VAL A 114 13.88 0.30 18.82
CA VAL A 114 15.28 0.26 19.26
C VAL A 114 15.85 -1.04 18.70
N ARG A 115 16.47 -0.99 17.51
CA ARG A 115 17.26 -2.14 17.05
C ARG A 115 18.29 -2.44 18.15
N PRO A 116 18.34 -3.67 18.69
CA PRO A 116 19.46 -4.07 19.52
C PRO A 116 20.75 -3.88 18.72
N PRO A 117 21.86 -3.49 19.39
CA PRO A 117 23.14 -3.29 18.74
C PRO A 117 23.63 -4.54 17.98
#